data_AF-A0A1M3H6Z3-F1
#
_entry.id   AF-A0A1M3H6Z3-F1
#
_cell.length_a   1.000
_cell.length_b   1.000
_cell.length_c   1.000
_cell.angle_alpha   90.00
_cell.angle_beta   90.00
_cell.angle_gamma   90.00
#
_symmetry.space_group_name_H-M   'P 1'
#
loop_
_entity.id
_entity.type
_entity.pdbx_description
1 polymer ?
#
loop_
_entity_poly.entity_id
_entity_poly.type
_entity_poly.pdbx_seq_one_letter_code
_entity_poly.pdbx_strand_id
1 'polypeptide(L)'
;MSKKFKTGLLACFVFPVAVLGKEESPVRDTVLPRHHHKPASVKVQYGVASYYANKFEGRKTYTDEIFHQQKLTAASNTLPMYTWVRVTNLRNHRSVIVRINDKMHPHNKRLIDLSRAAAERLGYCGKGLTHVRIDVLGKKRPPEAEDETTTKK
;
A
#
# COMPACT_ATOMS: atom_id res chain seq x y z
N MET A 1 45.59 63.14 -45.19
CA MET A 1 45.94 61.75 -44.82
C MET A 1 44.67 61.01 -44.43
N SER A 2 43.80 60.78 -45.40
CA SER A 2 42.37 60.88 -45.15
C SER A 2 41.58 59.94 -46.04
N LYS A 3 40.39 59.63 -45.53
CA LYS A 3 39.14 59.29 -46.24
C LYS A 3 38.83 57.80 -46.15
N LYS A 4 37.94 57.39 -45.24
CA LYS A 4 36.46 57.47 -45.28
C LYS A 4 35.91 56.83 -46.56
N PHE A 5 35.31 55.65 -46.42
CA PHE A 5 34.49 55.02 -47.43
C PHE A 5 33.00 55.28 -47.16
N LYS A 6 32.31 55.63 -48.24
CA LYS A 6 30.87 55.85 -48.39
C LYS A 6 30.22 54.56 -48.89
N THR A 7 29.05 54.24 -48.30
CA THR A 7 27.78 53.74 -48.90
C THR A 7 27.79 52.74 -50.07
N GLY A 8 26.89 51.74 -49.98
CA GLY A 8 26.07 51.35 -51.14
C GLY A 8 25.71 49.87 -51.32
N LEU A 9 24.56 49.48 -50.74
CA LEU A 9 23.52 48.54 -51.18
C LEU A 9 23.68 47.77 -52.53
N LEU A 10 23.47 46.45 -52.53
CA LEU A 10 22.43 45.76 -53.33
C LEU A 10 22.27 44.28 -52.95
N ALA A 11 21.03 43.82 -53.03
CA ALA A 11 20.51 42.49 -52.67
C ALA A 11 20.92 41.38 -53.65
N CYS A 12 20.87 40.12 -53.21
CA CYS A 12 20.31 38.99 -53.97
C CYS A 12 20.15 37.72 -53.13
N PHE A 13 19.07 37.02 -53.42
CA PHE A 13 18.53 35.77 -52.87
C PHE A 13 19.51 34.60 -52.86
N VAL A 14 19.47 33.75 -51.80
CA VAL A 14 19.46 32.28 -51.97
C VAL A 14 18.71 31.60 -50.81
N PHE A 15 17.76 30.73 -51.16
CA PHE A 15 16.96 29.85 -50.31
C PHE A 15 17.79 28.93 -49.40
N PRO A 16 17.48 28.81 -48.10
CA PRO A 16 17.99 27.72 -47.30
C PRO A 16 16.98 26.55 -47.22
N VAL A 17 17.52 25.39 -47.58
CA VAL A 17 17.45 24.15 -46.79
C VAL A 17 16.15 23.35 -46.86
N ALA A 18 16.16 22.35 -47.73
CA ALA A 18 15.50 21.08 -47.46
C ALA A 18 16.43 20.22 -46.58
N VAL A 19 16.06 19.96 -45.33
CA VAL A 19 16.44 18.71 -44.63
C VAL A 19 15.26 18.22 -43.80
N LEU A 20 14.85 17.01 -44.19
CA LEU A 20 14.04 15.99 -43.53
C LEU A 20 13.84 16.12 -42.01
N GLY A 21 12.57 16.16 -41.59
CA GLY A 21 12.16 16.09 -40.19
C GLY A 21 10.64 15.98 -40.03
N LYS A 22 10.09 14.82 -40.39
CA LYS A 22 8.71 14.35 -40.14
C LYS A 22 8.87 12.89 -39.70
N GLU A 23 8.29 12.35 -38.64
CA GLU A 23 7.22 12.72 -37.73
C GLU A 23 7.57 12.13 -36.35
N GLU A 24 7.28 12.82 -35.27
CA GLU A 24 6.98 12.13 -34.01
C GLU A 24 5.74 12.80 -33.42
N SER A 25 4.68 11.99 -33.30
CA SER A 25 3.37 12.40 -32.85
C SER A 25 3.43 12.90 -31.40
N PRO A 26 2.68 13.94 -31.01
CA PRO A 26 2.60 14.33 -29.61
C PRO A 26 1.81 13.25 -28.87
N VAL A 27 2.52 12.37 -28.16
CA VAL A 27 1.94 11.48 -27.16
C VAL A 27 1.30 12.39 -26.12
N ARG A 28 -0.03 12.43 -26.13
CA ARG A 28 -0.81 13.16 -25.13
C ARG A 28 -0.63 12.44 -23.79
N ASP A 29 0.23 12.99 -22.94
CA ASP A 29 0.35 12.66 -21.52
C ASP A 29 -0.99 12.95 -20.84
N THR A 30 -1.90 11.98 -20.89
CA THR A 30 -3.10 12.00 -20.06
C THR A 30 -2.69 11.40 -18.72
N VAL A 31 -1.95 12.18 -17.92
CA VAL A 31 -1.80 11.90 -16.49
C VAL A 31 -3.19 12.06 -15.90
N LEU A 32 -3.92 10.95 -15.76
CA LEU A 32 -5.17 10.92 -15.01
C LEU A 32 -4.92 11.57 -13.65
N PRO A 33 -5.80 12.47 -13.17
CA PRO A 33 -5.63 13.07 -11.87
C PRO A 33 -5.60 11.94 -10.84
N ARG A 34 -4.43 11.69 -10.24
CA ARG A 34 -4.32 10.82 -9.07
C ARG A 34 -5.27 11.41 -8.05
N HIS A 35 -6.46 10.82 -7.90
CA HIS A 35 -7.40 11.18 -6.85
C HIS A 35 -6.62 11.20 -5.55
N HIS A 36 -6.29 12.39 -5.07
CA HIS A 36 -5.80 12.63 -3.74
C HIS A 36 -6.98 12.28 -2.83
N HIS A 37 -7.10 10.98 -2.52
CA HIS A 37 -7.90 10.52 -1.42
C HIS A 37 -7.30 11.22 -0.21
N LYS A 38 -7.95 12.30 0.21
CA LYS A 38 -7.71 12.96 1.49
C LYS A 38 -7.59 11.81 2.50
N PRO A 39 -6.42 11.57 3.10
CA PRO A 39 -6.26 10.39 3.94
C PRO A 39 -7.29 10.52 5.05
N ALA A 40 -8.29 9.63 5.03
CA ALA A 40 -9.18 9.47 6.16
C ALA A 40 -8.27 9.38 7.39
N SER A 41 -8.53 10.20 8.42
CA SER A 41 -7.66 10.30 9.60
C SER A 41 -7.30 8.90 10.09
N VAL A 42 -6.10 8.44 9.76
CA VAL A 42 -5.68 7.06 10.01
C VAL A 42 -5.38 7.01 11.50
N LYS A 43 -6.25 6.36 12.27
CA LYS A 43 -5.97 6.11 13.69
C LYS A 43 -4.79 5.14 13.74
N VAL A 44 -3.66 5.61 14.28
CA VAL A 44 -2.45 4.81 14.45
C VAL A 44 -2.36 4.29 15.87
N GLN A 45 -2.02 3.01 16.03
CA GLN A 45 -1.77 2.38 17.34
C GLN A 45 -0.46 1.58 17.30
N TYR A 46 0.21 1.49 18.44
CA TYR A 46 1.44 0.74 18.61
C TYR A 46 1.27 -0.28 19.74
N GLY A 47 1.87 -1.45 19.59
CA GLY A 47 1.79 -2.47 20.62
C GLY A 47 2.40 -3.80 20.23
N VAL A 48 2.15 -4.81 21.05
CA VAL A 48 2.64 -6.18 20.84
C VAL A 48 1.61 -6.97 20.05
N ALA A 49 2.08 -7.64 19.00
CA ALA A 49 1.33 -8.63 18.25
C ALA A 49 1.75 -10.05 18.61
N SER A 50 0.79 -10.97 18.55
CA SER A 50 1.05 -12.41 18.53
C SER A 50 0.29 -13.09 17.40
N TYR A 51 0.19 -14.42 17.39
CA TYR A 51 -0.66 -15.14 16.46
C TYR A 51 -1.38 -16.34 17.10
N TYR A 52 -2.49 -16.76 16.49
CA TYR A 52 -3.33 -17.86 17.00
C TYR A 52 -2.61 -19.21 17.04
N ALA A 53 -2.85 -19.97 18.11
CA ALA A 53 -2.46 -21.38 18.19
C ALA A 53 -3.31 -22.28 17.27
N ASN A 54 -2.79 -23.45 16.89
CA ASN A 54 -3.45 -24.39 15.96
C ASN A 54 -4.84 -24.83 16.43
N LYS A 55 -5.04 -24.95 17.74
CA LYS A 55 -6.29 -25.42 18.36
C LYS A 55 -7.52 -24.58 18.02
N PHE A 56 -7.34 -23.37 17.50
CA PHE A 56 -8.42 -22.46 17.14
C PHE A 56 -8.94 -22.67 15.71
N GLU A 57 -8.23 -23.43 14.86
CA GLU A 57 -8.69 -23.77 13.51
C GLU A 57 -10.11 -24.36 13.55
N GLY A 58 -10.99 -23.88 12.66
CA GLY A 58 -12.37 -24.37 12.55
C GLY A 58 -13.32 -23.87 13.64
N ARG A 59 -12.88 -23.05 14.61
CA ARG A 59 -13.75 -22.46 15.62
C ARG A 59 -14.46 -21.22 15.12
N LYS A 60 -15.62 -20.91 15.71
CA LYS A 60 -16.31 -19.64 15.48
C LYS A 60 -15.55 -18.48 16.13
N THR A 61 -15.41 -17.39 15.40
CA THR A 61 -14.94 -16.10 15.90
C THR A 61 -16.09 -15.31 16.54
N TYR A 62 -15.79 -14.16 17.14
CA TYR A 62 -16.79 -13.21 17.64
C TYR A 62 -17.84 -12.79 16.59
N THR A 63 -17.47 -12.78 15.31
CA THR A 63 -18.39 -12.44 14.21
C THR A 63 -19.14 -13.65 13.64
N ASP A 64 -19.14 -14.79 14.35
CA ASP A 64 -19.71 -16.08 13.92
C ASP A 64 -19.10 -16.70 12.66
N GLU A 65 -17.96 -16.18 12.19
CA GLU A 65 -17.24 -16.75 11.06
C GLU A 65 -16.35 -17.91 11.51
N ILE A 66 -16.12 -18.87 10.63
CA ILE A 66 -15.16 -19.94 10.90
C ILE A 66 -13.74 -19.40 10.72
N PHE A 67 -12.95 -19.48 11.79
CA PHE A 67 -11.54 -19.11 11.80
C PHE A 67 -10.71 -20.10 10.99
N HIS A 68 -9.83 -19.55 10.15
CA HIS A 68 -8.82 -20.31 9.42
C HIS A 68 -7.47 -19.63 9.51
N GLN A 69 -6.44 -20.41 9.82
CA GLN A 69 -5.05 -19.96 9.94
C GLN A 69 -4.50 -19.37 8.64
N GLN A 70 -5.03 -19.79 7.49
CA GLN A 70 -4.62 -19.33 6.15
C GLN A 70 -5.26 -18.00 5.72
N LYS A 71 -6.32 -17.53 6.39
CA LYS A 71 -7.00 -16.26 6.05
C LYS A 71 -6.29 -15.08 6.71
N LEU A 72 -6.31 -13.91 6.07
CA LEU A 72 -5.76 -12.67 6.62
C LEU A 72 -6.73 -11.99 7.58
N THR A 73 -6.83 -12.54 8.80
CA THR A 73 -7.76 -12.12 9.84
C THR A 73 -7.05 -11.95 11.18
N ALA A 74 -7.70 -11.25 12.12
CA ALA A 74 -7.12 -10.96 13.43
C ALA A 74 -8.16 -10.69 14.52
N ALA A 75 -7.75 -10.92 15.77
CA ALA A 75 -8.47 -10.48 16.97
C ALA A 75 -7.87 -9.23 17.60
N SER A 76 -8.73 -8.33 18.08
CA SER A 76 -8.30 -7.18 18.88
C SER A 76 -9.39 -6.66 19.80
N ASN A 77 -9.04 -6.34 21.05
CA ASN A 77 -10.00 -5.80 22.02
C ASN A 77 -10.27 -4.31 21.79
N THR A 78 -9.28 -3.55 21.31
CA THR A 78 -9.36 -2.08 21.14
C THR A 78 -9.84 -1.64 19.76
N LEU A 79 -9.71 -2.49 18.75
CA LEU A 79 -10.15 -2.17 17.38
C LEU A 79 -11.64 -2.50 17.17
N PRO A 80 -12.37 -1.69 16.35
CA PRO A 80 -13.74 -2.01 15.96
C PRO A 80 -13.80 -3.27 15.08
N MET A 81 -14.89 -4.04 15.21
CA MET A 81 -15.13 -5.21 14.35
C MET A 81 -15.35 -4.81 12.89
N TYR A 82 -15.10 -5.75 11.98
CA TYR A 82 -15.24 -5.59 10.52
C TYR A 82 -14.40 -4.45 9.94
N THR A 83 -13.32 -4.08 10.63
CA THR A 83 -12.41 -3.03 10.20
C THR A 83 -11.18 -3.65 9.55
N TRP A 84 -10.73 -3.05 8.46
CA TRP A 84 -9.48 -3.37 7.82
C TRP A 84 -8.36 -2.53 8.42
N VAL A 85 -7.24 -3.18 8.69
CA VAL A 85 -6.06 -2.53 9.25
C VAL A 85 -4.83 -2.98 8.50
N ARG A 86 -3.88 -2.08 8.30
CA ARG A 86 -2.52 -2.42 7.91
C ARG A 86 -1.69 -2.62 9.17
N VAL A 87 -1.06 -3.77 9.28
CA VAL A 87 -0.17 -4.11 10.39
C VAL A 87 1.24 -4.11 9.85
N THR A 88 2.12 -3.33 10.45
CA THR A 88 3.53 -3.23 10.08
C THR A 88 4.39 -3.75 11.22
N ASN A 89 5.22 -4.75 10.94
CA ASN A 89 6.21 -5.25 11.88
C ASN A 89 7.38 -4.25 11.96
N LEU A 90 7.57 -3.65 13.13
CA LEU A 90 8.57 -2.58 13.32
C LEU A 90 10.01 -3.07 13.22
N ARG A 91 10.24 -4.38 13.27
CA ARG A 91 11.59 -4.96 13.23
C ARG A 91 12.15 -5.15 11.83
N ASN A 92 11.28 -5.37 10.84
CA ASN A 92 11.68 -5.67 9.47
C ASN A 92 10.91 -4.84 8.44
N HIS A 93 10.05 -3.94 8.90
CA HIS A 93 9.22 -3.04 8.10
C HIS A 93 8.28 -3.73 7.09
N ARG A 94 8.08 -5.04 7.21
CA ARG A 94 7.08 -5.78 6.43
C ARG A 94 5.69 -5.40 6.93
N SER A 95 4.73 -5.34 6.01
CA SER A 95 3.34 -5.03 6.35
C SER A 95 2.37 -6.00 5.71
N VAL A 96 1.20 -6.15 6.33
CA VAL A 96 0.09 -6.97 5.81
C VAL A 96 -1.22 -6.31 6.17
N ILE A 97 -2.21 -6.40 5.28
CA ILE A 97 -3.57 -5.95 5.55
C ILE A 97 -4.39 -7.13 6.06
N VAL A 98 -5.09 -6.92 7.19
CA VAL A 98 -5.96 -7.93 7.80
C VAL A 98 -7.31 -7.33 8.14
N ARG A 99 -8.34 -8.19 8.24
CA ARG A 99 -9.65 -7.82 8.75
C ARG A 99 -9.78 -8.22 10.21
N ILE A 100 -10.30 -7.33 11.05
CA ILE A 100 -10.64 -7.64 12.43
C ILE A 100 -12.01 -8.33 12.46
N ASN A 101 -12.03 -9.59 12.88
CA ASN A 101 -13.25 -10.41 12.94
C ASN A 101 -13.40 -11.17 14.26
N ASP A 102 -12.53 -10.90 15.24
CA ASP A 102 -12.56 -11.61 16.53
C ASP A 102 -12.11 -10.72 17.70
N LYS A 103 -12.35 -11.20 18.92
CA LYS A 103 -11.94 -10.58 20.19
C LYS A 103 -10.99 -11.50 20.94
N MET A 104 -10.03 -10.90 21.64
CA MET A 104 -9.11 -11.63 22.51
C MET A 104 -9.74 -11.78 23.89
N HIS A 105 -9.17 -12.65 24.74
CA HIS A 105 -9.55 -12.71 26.15
C HIS A 105 -9.47 -11.30 26.79
N PRO A 106 -10.46 -10.86 27.60
CA PRO A 106 -10.54 -9.48 28.08
C PRO A 106 -9.27 -8.97 28.80
N HIS A 107 -8.58 -9.84 29.52
CA HIS A 107 -7.34 -9.50 30.25
C HIS A 107 -6.06 -9.55 29.39
N ASN A 108 -6.16 -9.83 28.09
CA ASN A 108 -5.00 -9.85 27.22
C ASN A 108 -4.43 -8.44 27.03
N LYS A 109 -3.16 -8.23 27.37
CA LYS A 109 -2.45 -6.95 27.24
C LYS A 109 -1.88 -6.70 25.84
N ARG A 110 -1.94 -7.70 24.94
CA ARG A 110 -1.50 -7.57 23.54
C ARG A 110 -2.47 -6.70 22.75
N LEU A 111 -1.97 -6.04 21.72
CA LEU A 111 -2.77 -5.17 20.87
C LEU A 111 -3.59 -5.97 19.84
N ILE A 112 -2.98 -7.02 19.28
CA ILE A 112 -3.57 -7.82 18.21
C ILE A 112 -3.03 -9.26 18.21
N ASP A 113 -3.92 -10.23 17.95
CA ASP A 113 -3.56 -11.62 17.68
C ASP A 113 -3.90 -11.92 16.21
N LEU A 114 -2.88 -12.18 15.39
CA LEU A 114 -2.99 -12.40 13.95
C LEU A 114 -3.22 -13.88 13.59
N SER A 115 -3.75 -14.16 12.42
CA SER A 115 -3.67 -15.52 11.85
C SER A 115 -2.22 -15.93 11.57
N ARG A 116 -1.94 -17.24 11.50
CA ARG A 116 -0.60 -17.72 11.13
C ARG A 116 -0.14 -17.17 9.78
N ALA A 117 -0.97 -17.18 8.75
CA ALA A 117 -0.60 -16.65 7.44
C ALA A 117 -0.18 -15.17 7.50
N ALA A 118 -0.89 -14.34 8.28
CA ALA A 118 -0.50 -12.95 8.47
C ALA A 118 0.83 -12.84 9.23
N ALA A 119 1.07 -13.68 10.23
CA ALA A 119 2.32 -13.69 10.99
C ALA A 119 3.53 -14.18 10.16
N GLU A 120 3.32 -15.11 9.23
CA GLU A 120 4.31 -15.58 8.27
C GLU A 120 4.69 -14.46 7.28
N ARG A 121 3.67 -13.77 6.73
CA ARG A 121 3.87 -12.59 5.87
C ARG A 121 4.56 -11.43 6.59
N LEU A 122 4.45 -11.34 7.92
CA LEU A 122 5.20 -10.37 8.74
C LEU A 122 6.55 -10.90 9.25
N GLY A 123 6.85 -12.18 9.05
CA GLY A 123 8.14 -12.79 9.38
C GLY A 123 8.45 -12.85 10.88
N TYR A 124 7.46 -13.16 11.73
CA TYR A 124 7.69 -13.30 13.18
C TYR A 124 7.20 -14.61 13.79
N CYS A 125 6.71 -15.58 13.00
CA CYS A 125 6.26 -16.88 13.53
C CYS A 125 7.29 -17.56 14.44
N GLY A 126 8.57 -17.61 14.03
CA GLY A 126 9.63 -18.21 14.85
C GLY A 126 9.87 -17.54 16.20
N LYS A 127 9.42 -16.30 16.39
CA LYS A 127 9.58 -15.52 17.63
C LYS A 127 8.36 -15.54 18.52
N GLY A 128 7.20 -15.94 18.00
CA GLY A 128 5.91 -15.87 18.71
C GLY A 128 5.32 -14.46 18.79
N LEU A 129 6.14 -13.47 19.12
CA LEU A 129 5.74 -12.09 19.39
C LEU A 129 6.58 -11.07 18.59
N THR A 130 5.97 -9.93 18.28
CA THR A 130 6.70 -8.77 17.72
C THR A 130 6.02 -7.45 18.08
N HIS A 131 6.76 -6.34 17.98
CA HIS A 131 6.18 -5.00 18.08
C HIS A 131 5.65 -4.57 16.71
N VAL A 132 4.45 -4.02 16.69
CA VAL A 132 3.75 -3.59 15.48
C VAL A 132 3.24 -2.17 15.57
N ARG A 133 3.14 -1.55 14.40
CA ARG A 133 2.29 -0.38 14.15
C ARG A 133 1.03 -0.84 13.42
N ILE A 134 -0.12 -0.34 13.84
CA ILE A 134 -1.41 -0.58 13.20
C ILE A 134 -1.94 0.73 12.65
N ASP A 135 -2.22 0.75 11.35
CA ASP A 135 -2.89 1.84 10.65
C ASP A 135 -4.34 1.40 10.32
N VAL A 136 -5.33 2.10 10.87
CA VAL A 136 -6.75 1.80 10.61
C VAL A 136 -7.18 2.32 9.25
N LEU A 137 -7.58 1.42 8.35
CA LEU A 137 -7.98 1.74 6.97
C LEU A 137 -9.50 1.98 6.83
N GLY A 138 -10.29 1.50 7.78
CA GLY A 138 -11.75 1.67 7.82
C GLY A 138 -12.52 0.38 7.51
N LYS A 139 -13.83 0.49 7.27
CA LYS A 139 -14.72 -0.68 7.05
C LYS A 139 -14.70 -1.23 5.63
N LYS A 140 -14.37 -0.39 4.64
CA LYS A 140 -14.33 -0.79 3.23
C LYS A 140 -13.07 -1.64 2.99
N ARG A 141 -13.20 -2.73 2.26
CA ARG A 141 -12.05 -3.56 1.87
C ARG A 141 -11.10 -2.72 0.99
N PRO A 142 -9.82 -2.60 1.35
CA PRO A 142 -8.85 -1.88 0.54
C PRO A 142 -8.46 -2.71 -0.70
N PRO A 143 -8.18 -2.08 -1.85
CA PRO A 143 -7.81 -2.79 -3.08
C PRO A 143 -6.55 -3.67 -2.94
N GLU A 144 -5.61 -3.25 -2.10
CA GLU A 144 -4.36 -3.99 -1.82
C GLU A 144 -4.58 -5.30 -1.04
N ALA A 145 -5.78 -5.50 -0.45
CA ALA A 145 -6.15 -6.78 0.18
C ALA A 145 -6.69 -7.82 -0.83
N GLU A 146 -6.68 -7.52 -2.12
CA GLU A 146 -7.11 -8.42 -3.19
C GLU A 146 -5.97 -9.32 -3.72
N ASP A 147 -4.70 -9.00 -3.42
CA ASP A 147 -3.54 -9.72 -3.98
C ASP A 147 -3.05 -10.90 -3.09
N GLU A 148 -2.75 -12.02 -3.75
CA GLU A 148 -2.18 -13.29 -3.27
C GLU A 148 -3.13 -14.47 -2.93
N THR A 149 -4.29 -14.61 -3.58
CA THR A 149 -5.00 -15.92 -3.62
C THR A 149 -5.31 -16.44 -5.02
N THR A 150 -4.73 -15.86 -6.08
CA THR A 150 -4.97 -16.32 -7.46
C THR A 150 -3.68 -16.43 -8.25
N THR A 151 -2.75 -17.27 -7.80
CA THR A 151 -1.76 -17.83 -8.72
C THR A 151 -2.39 -19.02 -9.41
N LYS A 152 -2.59 -18.86 -10.72
CA LYS A 152 -3.04 -19.83 -11.73
C LYS A 152 -2.67 -21.29 -11.42
N LYS A 153 -3.67 -22.16 -11.58
CA LYS A 153 -3.52 -23.58 -11.91
C LYS A 153 -2.86 -23.74 -13.29
#